data_AF-A0AAW1F659-F1
#
_entry.id   AF-A0AAW1F659-F1
#
_cell.length_a   1.000
_cell.length_b   1.000
_cell.length_c   1.000
_cell.angle_alpha   90.00
_cell.angle_beta   90.00
_cell.angle_gamma   90.00
#
_symmetry.space_group_name_H-M   'P 1'
#
loop_
_entity.id
_entity.type
_entity.pdbx_description
1 polymer ?
#
loop_
_entity_poly.entity_id
_entity_poly.type
_entity_poly.pdbx_seq_one_letter_code
_entity_poly.pdbx_strand_id
1 'polypeptide(L)'
;MNVVLHAKRRARADRVGPKNPFSFTYVEANFRIAATGVILDLDKSVTVVKKLKLIGYPYKIFKNTSFIKGMFNTVLEVAKFEGASVRTVSGVRGQIKKALSTPAGAYRATFEDRLLMSDVVFLRSWFPVSVPQLYNPVTSLLLPAGQKDGWAGMRTLGQLKHDLGIRNKPNADSLYKPVVRAPRHFNRLHIPKELQKALPFKSKPKQLQPKGKTPRDLQRPSVIREPHEKKVVALLHALSTVHNYKRKKAHTMQHAKHKEFLQQKEKLEEAKLKRQKEARKKLYRAMGQADQKKHRSSLKGAPQDD
;
A
#
# COMPACT_ATOMS: atom_id res chain seq x y z
N MET A 1 27.17 3.01 -7.37
CA MET A 1 25.82 2.37 -7.39
C MET A 1 25.14 2.72 -8.71
N ASN A 2 25.18 1.84 -9.71
CA ASN A 2 24.48 2.05 -10.98
C ASN A 2 22.99 1.73 -10.80
N VAL A 3 22.17 2.75 -10.62
CA VAL A 3 20.71 2.61 -10.60
C VAL A 3 20.23 2.58 -12.05
N VAL A 4 20.02 1.38 -12.61
CA VAL A 4 19.46 1.23 -13.96
C VAL A 4 17.95 1.41 -13.92
N LEU A 5 17.47 2.64 -14.09
CA LEU A 5 16.05 2.96 -14.20
C LEU A 5 15.52 2.55 -15.57
N HIS A 6 14.70 1.51 -15.61
CA HIS A 6 13.98 1.10 -16.81
C HIS A 6 12.70 1.94 -16.96
N ALA A 7 12.68 2.84 -17.95
CA ALA A 7 11.52 3.67 -18.26
C ALA A 7 11.22 3.64 -19.77
N LYS A 8 9.96 3.39 -20.14
CA LYS A 8 9.50 3.57 -21.53
C LYS A 8 9.29 5.06 -21.79
N ARG A 9 9.88 5.58 -22.86
CA ARG A 9 9.73 6.98 -23.29
C ARG A 9 9.08 7.05 -24.67
N ARG A 10 8.41 8.17 -24.95
CA ARG A 10 7.85 8.46 -26.27
C ARG A 10 8.26 9.86 -26.70
N ALA A 11 8.71 9.98 -27.93
CA ALA A 11 9.03 11.24 -28.59
C ALA A 11 8.58 11.18 -30.04
N ARG A 12 8.35 12.35 -30.65
CA ARG A 12 8.21 12.46 -32.10
C ARG A 12 9.60 12.57 -32.71
N ALA A 13 9.92 11.68 -33.64
CA ALA A 13 11.21 11.63 -34.33
C ALA A 13 11.04 10.92 -35.66
N ASP A 14 12.10 10.90 -36.46
CA ASP A 14 12.16 10.12 -37.69
C ASP A 14 12.01 8.64 -37.41
N ARG A 15 11.45 7.92 -38.38
CA ARG A 15 11.21 6.49 -38.24
C ARG A 15 12.53 5.75 -38.38
N VAL A 16 12.95 5.12 -37.29
CA VAL A 16 14.10 4.21 -37.25
C VAL A 16 13.61 2.85 -36.75
N GLY A 17 14.01 1.78 -37.43
CA GLY A 17 13.54 0.43 -37.15
C GLY A 17 13.64 0.02 -35.67
N PRO A 18 12.74 -0.89 -35.20
CA PRO A 18 12.81 -1.39 -33.84
C PRO A 18 14.12 -2.15 -33.58
N LYS A 19 14.51 -2.25 -32.31
CA LYS A 19 15.77 -2.82 -31.81
C LYS A 19 17.04 -2.03 -32.12
N ASN A 20 16.94 -0.87 -32.78
CA ASN A 20 18.10 -0.02 -33.00
C ASN A 20 18.48 0.72 -31.70
N PRO A 21 19.76 0.72 -31.29
CA PRO A 21 20.24 1.46 -30.14
C PRO A 21 20.37 2.95 -30.46
N PHE A 22 20.25 3.80 -29.45
CA PHE A 22 20.48 5.24 -29.54
C PHE A 22 20.98 5.80 -28.19
N SER A 23 21.55 7.01 -28.22
CA SER A 23 21.98 7.75 -27.04
C SER A 23 21.43 9.18 -27.06
N PHE A 24 21.26 9.75 -25.87
CA PHE A 24 20.92 11.16 -25.66
C PHE A 24 22.13 11.86 -25.07
N THR A 25 22.51 13.00 -25.64
CA THR A 25 23.62 13.83 -25.20
C THR A 25 23.15 15.10 -24.50
N TYR A 26 23.98 15.63 -23.61
CA TYR A 26 23.80 16.88 -22.88
C TYR A 26 25.11 17.68 -22.92
N VAL A 27 25.00 18.98 -23.21
CA VAL A 27 26.16 19.82 -23.60
C VAL A 27 27.03 20.23 -22.40
N GLU A 28 26.44 20.51 -21.23
CA GLU A 28 27.12 21.19 -20.11
C GLU A 28 27.61 20.27 -18.97
N ALA A 29 27.75 18.96 -19.19
CA ALA A 29 28.16 18.02 -18.14
C ALA A 29 29.55 17.41 -18.38
N ASN A 30 30.28 17.14 -17.29
CA ASN A 30 31.53 16.36 -17.33
C ASN A 30 31.34 14.99 -18.00
N PHE A 31 30.17 14.36 -17.80
CA PHE A 31 29.71 13.20 -18.56
C PHE A 31 28.57 13.62 -19.49
N ARG A 32 28.86 13.71 -20.79
CA ARG A 32 27.94 14.27 -21.80
C ARG A 32 26.83 13.32 -22.25
N ILE A 33 26.90 12.03 -21.94
CA ILE A 33 25.85 11.06 -22.30
C ILE A 33 24.82 10.99 -21.17
N ALA A 34 23.60 11.48 -21.41
CA ALA A 34 22.57 11.56 -20.38
C ALA A 34 21.70 10.29 -20.28
N ALA A 35 21.51 9.59 -21.40
CA ALA A 35 20.74 8.35 -21.44
C ALA A 35 21.12 7.51 -22.67
N THR A 36 20.95 6.20 -22.54
CA THR A 36 21.05 5.23 -23.64
C THR A 36 19.75 4.43 -23.70
N GLY A 37 19.41 3.91 -24.88
CA GLY A 37 18.16 3.18 -25.05
C GLY A 37 18.12 2.42 -26.37
N VAL A 38 17.03 1.65 -26.53
CA VAL A 38 16.73 0.88 -27.72
C VAL A 38 15.31 1.22 -28.16
N ILE A 39 15.10 1.35 -29.46
CA ILE A 39 13.78 1.62 -30.04
C ILE A 39 12.91 0.37 -29.92
N LEU A 40 11.73 0.50 -29.33
CA LEU A 40 10.79 -0.62 -29.17
C LEU A 40 9.78 -0.70 -30.31
N ASP A 41 9.08 0.42 -30.58
CA ASP A 41 7.90 0.41 -31.46
C ASP A 41 7.63 1.79 -32.12
N LEU A 42 7.00 1.78 -33.30
CA LEU A 42 6.89 2.89 -34.27
C LEU A 42 5.43 3.28 -34.60
N ASP A 43 4.63 3.63 -33.59
CA ASP A 43 3.24 4.07 -33.84
C ASP A 43 3.04 5.57 -34.15
N LYS A 44 2.09 5.89 -35.02
CA LYS A 44 1.68 7.31 -35.26
C LYS A 44 0.83 7.89 -34.13
N SER A 45 -0.03 7.07 -33.53
CA SER A 45 -0.96 7.46 -32.47
C SER A 45 -0.75 6.57 -31.25
N VAL A 46 -0.47 7.18 -30.10
CA VAL A 46 -0.22 6.45 -28.85
C VAL A 46 -1.06 7.06 -27.74
N THR A 47 -1.77 6.20 -27.01
CA THR A 47 -2.54 6.61 -25.83
C THR A 47 -1.64 6.62 -24.60
N VAL A 48 -0.96 7.75 -24.35
CA VAL A 48 -0.25 7.96 -23.09
C VAL A 48 -1.25 8.47 -22.07
N VAL A 49 -1.34 7.83 -20.92
CA VAL A 49 -2.23 8.25 -19.83
C VAL A 49 -1.44 8.60 -18.58
N LYS A 50 -1.88 9.66 -17.89
CA LYS A 50 -1.39 10.07 -16.58
C LYS A 50 -2.45 9.80 -15.54
N LYS A 51 -2.05 9.19 -14.44
CA LYS A 51 -2.94 8.95 -13.30
C LYS A 51 -3.38 10.28 -12.68
N LEU A 52 -4.68 10.45 -12.51
CA LEU A 52 -5.31 11.54 -11.78
C LEU A 52 -6.07 10.95 -10.59
N LYS A 53 -5.99 11.60 -9.44
CA LYS A 53 -6.80 11.24 -8.27
C LYS A 53 -7.71 12.41 -7.95
N LEU A 54 -9.01 12.18 -8.00
CA LEU A 54 -9.98 13.13 -7.47
C LEU A 54 -10.15 12.82 -5.98
N ILE A 55 -10.07 13.84 -5.12
CA ILE A 55 -10.01 13.68 -3.67
C ILE A 55 -11.25 14.32 -3.06
N GLY A 56 -11.87 13.67 -2.09
CA GLY A 56 -12.99 14.19 -1.32
C GLY A 56 -12.95 13.74 0.14
N TYR A 57 -13.78 14.37 0.95
CA TYR A 57 -13.82 14.16 2.40
C TYR A 57 -15.23 13.81 2.86
N PRO A 58 -15.38 12.85 3.79
CA PRO A 58 -16.67 12.55 4.38
C PRO A 58 -17.12 13.71 5.27
N TYR A 59 -18.40 14.08 5.19
CA TYR A 59 -19.00 15.06 6.11
C TYR A 59 -20.12 14.48 6.96
N LYS A 60 -20.78 13.40 6.50
CA LYS A 60 -21.78 12.66 7.28
C LYS A 60 -21.59 11.17 7.05
N ILE A 61 -21.46 10.41 8.13
CA ILE A 61 -21.12 8.98 8.08
C ILE A 61 -22.20 8.18 8.82
N PHE A 62 -22.71 7.15 8.16
CA PHE A 62 -23.60 6.14 8.73
C PHE A 62 -22.82 4.83 8.88
N LYS A 63 -23.47 3.66 8.88
CA LYS A 63 -22.77 2.36 8.95
C LYS A 63 -21.94 2.15 7.69
N ASN A 64 -22.57 1.78 6.58
CA ASN A 64 -21.88 1.48 5.32
C ASN A 64 -22.10 2.57 4.27
N THR A 65 -22.84 3.62 4.61
CA THR A 65 -23.08 4.76 3.72
C THR A 65 -22.39 5.99 4.28
N SER A 66 -21.81 6.79 3.40
CA SER A 66 -21.25 8.08 3.77
C SER A 66 -21.55 9.09 2.68
N PHE A 67 -21.65 10.34 3.11
CA PHE A 67 -21.83 11.48 2.24
C PHE A 67 -20.51 12.22 2.14
N ILE A 68 -20.04 12.37 0.91
CA ILE A 68 -18.72 12.91 0.59
C ILE A 68 -18.91 14.29 -0.05
N LYS A 69 -18.03 15.23 0.30
CA LYS A 69 -17.97 16.58 -0.28
C LYS A 69 -16.57 16.91 -0.78
N GLY A 70 -16.47 17.91 -1.65
CA GLY A 70 -15.19 18.46 -2.12
C GLY A 70 -14.45 17.63 -3.17
N MET A 71 -15.05 16.55 -3.68
CA MET A 71 -14.49 15.79 -4.83
C MET A 71 -14.94 16.34 -6.18
N PHE A 72 -16.17 16.84 -6.24
CA PHE A 72 -16.80 17.43 -7.40
C PHE A 72 -17.39 18.78 -6.99
N ASN A 73 -17.61 19.64 -7.97
CA ASN A 73 -18.20 20.97 -7.77
C ASN A 73 -19.69 20.98 -8.10
N THR A 74 -20.13 20.19 -9.09
CA THR A 74 -21.51 20.21 -9.60
C THR A 74 -22.19 18.83 -9.53
N VAL A 75 -23.52 18.83 -9.55
CA VAL A 75 -24.34 17.60 -9.58
C VAL A 75 -24.12 16.82 -10.88
N LEU A 76 -23.91 17.53 -12.00
CA LEU A 76 -23.66 16.95 -13.31
C LEU A 76 -22.35 16.16 -13.36
N GLU A 77 -21.30 16.68 -12.73
CA GLU A 77 -20.04 15.96 -12.57
C GLU A 77 -20.25 14.65 -11.80
N VAL A 78 -20.99 14.70 -10.68
CA VAL A 78 -21.30 13.49 -9.91
C VAL A 78 -22.09 12.49 -10.74
N ALA A 79 -23.11 12.94 -11.48
CA ALA A 79 -23.93 12.06 -12.32
C ALA A 79 -23.10 11.32 -13.38
N LYS A 80 -22.09 12.00 -13.96
CA LYS A 80 -21.14 11.37 -14.88
C LYS A 80 -20.30 10.26 -14.24
N PHE A 81 -20.03 10.36 -12.93
CA PHE A 81 -19.27 9.37 -12.16
C PHE A 81 -20.15 8.50 -11.25
N GLU A 82 -21.47 8.47 -11.48
CA GLU A 82 -22.36 7.58 -10.75
C GLU A 82 -21.99 6.12 -11.03
N GLY A 83 -21.99 5.28 -10.00
CA GLY A 83 -21.53 3.89 -10.10
C GLY A 83 -20.01 3.71 -10.12
N ALA A 84 -19.21 4.78 -10.17
CA ALA A 84 -17.76 4.68 -10.15
C ALA A 84 -17.22 4.11 -8.84
N SER A 85 -16.13 3.35 -8.93
CA SER A 85 -15.43 2.80 -7.76
C SER A 85 -14.53 3.85 -7.10
N VAL A 86 -14.66 3.98 -5.78
CA VAL A 86 -13.85 4.86 -4.93
C VAL A 86 -13.12 4.04 -3.88
N ARG A 87 -12.01 4.57 -3.37
CA ARG A 87 -11.26 3.96 -2.26
C ARG A 87 -10.82 5.01 -1.26
N THR A 88 -10.68 4.63 0.00
CA THR A 88 -10.10 5.50 1.02
C THR A 88 -8.60 5.24 1.19
N VAL A 89 -7.90 6.18 1.83
CA VAL A 89 -6.49 5.98 2.22
C VAL A 89 -6.32 4.81 3.19
N SER A 90 -7.34 4.56 4.03
CA SER A 90 -7.41 3.40 4.93
C SER A 90 -7.66 2.06 4.21
N GLY A 91 -7.92 2.08 2.89
CA GLY A 91 -8.04 0.88 2.05
C GLY A 91 -9.47 0.37 1.83
N VAL A 92 -10.48 1.03 2.43
CA VAL A 92 -11.90 0.63 2.30
C VAL A 92 -12.38 0.92 0.88
N ARG A 93 -13.00 -0.06 0.23
CA ARG A 93 -13.60 0.10 -1.10
C ARG A 93 -15.01 0.66 -0.99
N GLY A 94 -15.41 1.43 -1.97
CA GLY A 94 -16.77 1.94 -2.07
C GLY A 94 -17.19 2.26 -3.49
N GLN A 95 -18.44 2.68 -3.63
CA GLN A 95 -19.07 3.02 -4.90
C GLN A 95 -19.89 4.31 -4.73
N ILE A 96 -19.79 5.21 -5.71
CA ILE A 96 -20.64 6.40 -5.82
C ILE A 96 -22.06 5.93 -6.19
N LYS A 97 -23.07 6.35 -5.42
CA LYS A 97 -24.45 5.90 -5.61
C LYS A 97 -25.38 6.94 -6.18
N LYS A 98 -25.40 8.17 -5.65
CA LYS A 98 -26.31 9.21 -6.13
C LYS A 98 -25.77 10.58 -5.79
N ALA A 99 -25.95 11.54 -6.69
CA ALA A 99 -25.69 12.93 -6.41
C ALA A 99 -26.67 13.50 -5.36
N LEU A 100 -26.18 14.46 -4.59
CA LEU A 100 -27.00 15.25 -3.68
C LEU A 100 -27.20 16.65 -4.23
N SER A 101 -28.34 17.26 -3.90
CA SER A 101 -28.61 18.67 -4.23
C SER A 101 -27.82 19.63 -3.35
N THR A 102 -27.68 19.30 -2.06
CA THR A 102 -27.03 20.15 -1.06
C THR A 102 -26.08 19.33 -0.20
N PRO A 103 -24.80 19.73 -0.03
CA PRO A 103 -24.10 20.80 -0.73
C PRO A 103 -23.79 20.45 -2.20
N ALA A 104 -23.52 21.47 -3.03
CA ALA A 104 -23.21 21.27 -4.45
C ALA A 104 -21.99 20.34 -4.64
N GLY A 105 -22.10 19.40 -5.60
CA GLY A 105 -21.05 18.41 -5.87
C GLY A 105 -20.90 17.32 -4.79
N ALA A 106 -21.74 17.33 -3.75
CA ALA A 106 -21.79 16.26 -2.78
C ALA A 106 -22.54 15.04 -3.31
N TYR A 107 -22.21 13.88 -2.77
CA TYR A 107 -22.82 12.63 -3.19
C TYR A 107 -22.90 11.62 -2.07
N ARG A 108 -23.81 10.67 -2.23
CA ARG A 108 -23.91 9.47 -1.41
C ARG A 108 -23.02 8.39 -1.98
N ALA A 109 -22.18 7.79 -1.16
CA ALA A 109 -21.44 6.58 -1.49
C ALA A 109 -21.65 5.48 -0.46
N THR A 110 -21.57 4.24 -0.93
CA THR A 110 -21.60 3.02 -0.11
C THR A 110 -20.20 2.45 -0.02
N PHE A 111 -19.77 2.05 1.17
CA PHE A 111 -18.47 1.48 1.48
C PHE A 111 -18.62 0.12 2.15
N GLU A 112 -17.57 -0.69 2.11
CA GLU A 112 -17.52 -2.02 2.75
C GLU A 112 -17.61 -1.94 4.28
N ASP A 113 -16.96 -0.92 4.85
CA ASP A 113 -16.91 -0.66 6.29
C ASP A 113 -17.17 0.82 6.59
N ARG A 114 -17.46 1.13 7.84
CA ARG A 114 -17.70 2.47 8.34
C ARG A 114 -16.44 3.32 8.27
N LEU A 115 -16.53 4.42 7.53
CA LEU A 115 -15.45 5.40 7.44
C LEU A 115 -15.25 6.19 8.75
N LEU A 116 -14.08 6.80 8.88
CA LEU A 116 -13.79 7.82 9.89
C LEU A 116 -13.90 9.21 9.27
N MET A 117 -14.20 10.23 10.09
CA MET A 117 -14.24 11.63 9.61
C MET A 117 -12.88 12.14 9.12
N SER A 118 -11.78 11.52 9.60
CA SER A 118 -10.41 11.82 9.17
C SER A 118 -10.01 11.10 7.87
N ASP A 119 -10.85 10.23 7.32
CA ASP A 119 -10.52 9.51 6.10
C ASP A 119 -10.56 10.43 4.88
N VAL A 120 -9.65 10.17 3.95
CA VAL A 120 -9.63 10.81 2.64
C VAL A 120 -10.10 9.80 1.61
N VAL A 121 -11.17 10.14 0.89
CA VAL A 121 -11.73 9.33 -0.19
C VAL A 121 -11.13 9.81 -1.50
N PHE A 122 -10.72 8.88 -2.37
CA PHE A 122 -10.27 9.24 -3.70
C PHE A 122 -10.84 8.33 -4.78
N LEU A 123 -11.08 8.92 -5.95
CA LEU A 123 -11.38 8.21 -7.20
C LEU A 123 -10.09 8.18 -8.02
N ARG A 124 -9.72 6.99 -8.54
CA ARG A 124 -8.57 6.85 -9.43
C ARG A 124 -9.06 6.94 -10.87
N SER A 125 -8.61 7.96 -11.58
CA SER A 125 -8.87 8.14 -13.01
C SER A 125 -7.56 8.24 -13.78
N TRP A 126 -7.67 8.18 -15.11
CA TRP A 126 -6.56 8.29 -16.04
C TRP A 126 -6.90 9.36 -17.05
N PHE A 127 -6.02 10.34 -17.19
CA PHE A 127 -6.17 11.44 -18.13
C PHE A 127 -5.22 11.22 -19.31
N PRO A 128 -5.69 11.21 -20.57
CA PRO A 128 -4.82 11.10 -21.73
C PRO A 128 -3.95 12.35 -21.85
N VAL A 129 -2.63 12.16 -22.05
CA VAL A 129 -1.66 13.23 -22.22
C VAL A 129 -1.08 13.14 -23.62
N SER A 130 -1.16 14.23 -24.37
CA SER A 130 -0.56 14.35 -25.69
C SER A 130 0.96 14.53 -25.58
N VAL A 131 1.70 13.85 -26.45
CA VAL A 131 3.15 14.06 -26.58
C VAL A 131 3.39 15.35 -27.40
N PRO A 132 4.17 16.32 -26.89
CA PRO A 132 4.52 17.52 -27.65
C PRO A 132 5.19 17.18 -28.97
N GLN A 133 4.75 17.84 -30.04
CA GLN A 133 5.25 17.60 -31.38
C GLN A 133 6.45 18.51 -31.71
N LEU A 134 7.55 18.35 -30.96
CA LEU A 134 8.78 19.10 -31.18
C LEU A 134 9.83 18.21 -31.85
N TYR A 135 10.41 18.68 -32.95
CA TYR A 135 11.50 18.02 -33.66
C TYR A 135 12.46 19.08 -34.21
N ASN A 136 13.66 19.13 -33.65
CA ASN A 136 14.70 20.09 -34.04
C ASN A 136 15.97 19.30 -34.41
N PRO A 137 16.33 19.20 -35.70
CA PRO A 137 17.56 18.53 -36.10
C PRO A 137 18.79 19.34 -35.66
N VAL A 138 19.89 18.64 -35.36
CA VAL A 138 21.18 19.28 -35.05
C VAL A 138 21.85 19.68 -36.35
N THR A 139 22.00 20.99 -36.58
CA THR A 139 22.56 21.57 -37.80
C THR A 139 23.92 22.23 -37.57
N SER A 140 24.77 21.62 -36.74
CA SER A 140 26.09 22.17 -36.37
C SER A 140 27.00 22.47 -37.57
N LEU A 141 26.89 21.69 -38.65
CA LEU A 141 27.66 21.87 -39.87
C LEU A 141 27.20 23.04 -40.75
N LEU A 142 25.97 23.55 -40.54
CA LEU A 142 25.46 24.73 -41.25
C LEU A 142 25.91 26.04 -40.59
N LEU A 143 26.59 25.97 -39.43
CA LEU A 143 27.16 27.14 -38.77
C LEU A 143 28.45 27.61 -39.46
N PRO A 144 28.79 28.90 -39.39
CA PRO A 144 30.01 29.45 -39.97
C PRO A 144 31.28 28.70 -39.56
N ALA A 145 32.27 28.67 -40.46
CA ALA A 145 33.57 28.07 -40.18
C ALA A 145 34.22 28.77 -38.97
N GLY A 146 34.50 28.00 -37.91
CA GLY A 146 34.99 28.51 -36.62
C GLY A 146 33.95 28.50 -35.47
N GLN A 147 32.65 28.32 -35.77
CA GLN A 147 31.58 28.30 -34.76
C GLN A 147 30.74 27.00 -34.76
N LYS A 148 31.28 25.90 -35.31
CA LYS A 148 30.56 24.62 -35.43
C LYS A 148 30.12 24.03 -34.08
N ASP A 149 30.86 24.31 -33.01
CA ASP A 149 30.55 23.86 -31.65
C ASP A 149 29.54 24.76 -30.91
N GLY A 150 29.12 25.87 -31.53
CA GLY A 150 28.19 26.84 -30.95
C GLY A 150 26.72 26.49 -31.10
N TRP A 151 26.36 25.28 -31.57
CA TRP A 151 24.97 24.89 -31.73
C TRP A 151 24.27 24.80 -30.37
N ALA A 152 23.26 25.65 -30.16
CA ALA A 152 22.46 25.68 -28.94
C ALA A 152 21.06 25.12 -29.20
N GLY A 153 20.70 24.06 -28.47
CA GLY A 153 19.37 23.48 -28.48
C GLY A 153 18.39 24.18 -27.54
N MET A 154 17.22 23.57 -27.35
CA MET A 154 16.24 24.04 -26.35
C MET A 154 16.85 23.97 -24.94
N ARG A 155 16.79 25.10 -24.21
CA ARG A 155 17.24 25.17 -22.81
C ARG A 155 16.40 24.25 -21.92
N THR A 156 17.04 23.68 -20.90
CA THR A 156 16.33 22.87 -19.90
C THR A 156 15.49 23.75 -18.98
N LEU A 157 14.46 23.16 -18.38
CA LEU A 157 13.64 23.83 -17.38
C LEU A 157 14.46 24.34 -16.17
N GLY A 158 15.59 23.70 -15.87
CA GLY A 158 16.52 24.15 -14.82
C GLY A 158 17.25 25.44 -15.21
N GLN A 159 17.87 25.47 -16.39
CA GLN A 159 18.55 26.66 -16.94
C GLN A 159 17.57 27.84 -17.05
N LEU A 160 16.40 27.62 -17.64
CA LEU A 160 15.38 28.68 -17.78
C LEU A 160 14.95 29.26 -16.43
N LYS A 161 14.75 28.40 -15.41
CA LYS A 161 14.40 28.87 -14.07
C LYS A 161 15.53 29.65 -13.40
N HIS A 162 16.77 29.24 -13.64
CA HIS A 162 17.94 29.94 -13.11
C HIS A 162 18.07 31.34 -13.73
N ASP A 163 18.03 31.43 -15.06
CA ASP A 163 18.13 32.69 -15.81
C ASP A 163 17.02 33.68 -15.43
N LEU A 164 15.80 33.16 -15.22
CA LEU A 164 14.64 33.95 -14.82
C LEU A 164 14.55 34.20 -13.30
N GLY A 165 15.49 33.67 -12.50
CA GLY A 165 15.48 33.80 -11.04
C GLY A 165 14.31 33.11 -10.33
N ILE A 166 13.62 32.17 -10.97
CA ILE A 166 12.40 31.51 -10.45
C ILE A 166 12.79 30.40 -9.48
N ARG A 167 12.57 30.63 -8.17
CA ARG A 167 12.71 29.61 -7.12
C ARG A 167 11.39 28.88 -6.86
N ASN A 168 11.36 27.57 -7.08
CA ASN A 168 10.18 26.76 -6.82
C ASN A 168 10.09 26.37 -5.32
N LYS A 169 9.01 26.78 -4.64
CA LYS A 169 8.74 26.34 -3.27
C LYS A 169 7.94 25.02 -3.32
N PRO A 170 8.44 23.91 -2.76
CA PRO A 170 7.68 22.65 -2.75
C PRO A 170 6.40 22.80 -1.91
N ASN A 171 5.34 22.10 -2.30
CA ASN A 171 4.12 22.05 -1.49
C ASN A 171 4.40 21.36 -0.15
N ALA A 172 4.13 22.05 0.96
CA ALA A 172 4.38 21.59 2.32
C ALA A 172 3.61 20.31 2.69
N ASP A 173 2.45 20.07 2.07
CA ASP A 173 1.63 18.88 2.30
C ASP A 173 2.14 17.64 1.54
N SER A 174 2.92 17.85 0.48
CA SER A 174 3.52 16.76 -0.32
C SER A 174 4.83 16.25 0.27
N LEU A 175 5.44 17.00 1.19
CA LEU A 175 6.68 16.60 1.84
C LEU A 175 6.41 15.51 2.87
N TYR A 176 7.15 14.41 2.78
CA TYR A 176 7.08 13.33 3.76
C TYR A 176 7.53 13.82 5.14
N LYS A 177 6.77 13.46 6.16
CA LYS A 177 7.04 13.78 7.57
C LYS A 177 7.02 12.49 8.39
N PRO A 178 7.86 12.36 9.44
CA PRO A 178 7.80 11.20 10.33
C PRO A 178 6.43 11.13 11.02
N VAL A 179 5.75 9.98 10.94
CA VAL A 179 4.41 9.79 11.51
C VAL A 179 4.53 9.02 12.83
N VAL A 180 4.33 9.69 13.96
CA VAL A 180 4.25 9.06 15.29
C VAL A 180 2.79 8.72 15.58
N ARG A 181 2.48 7.43 15.81
CA ARG A 181 1.12 6.96 16.06
C ARG A 181 0.91 6.67 17.54
N ALA A 182 -0.11 7.29 18.14
CA ALA A 182 -0.55 6.94 19.49
C ALA A 182 -1.14 5.51 19.53
N PRO A 183 -0.95 4.76 20.62
CA PRO A 183 -1.58 3.45 20.78
C PRO A 183 -3.10 3.61 20.80
N ARG A 184 -3.78 2.87 19.91
CA ARG A 184 -5.25 2.91 19.82
C ARG A 184 -5.87 2.00 20.86
N HIS A 185 -6.63 2.57 21.78
CA HIS A 185 -7.47 1.83 22.73
C HIS A 185 -8.92 1.81 22.23
N PHE A 186 -9.51 0.63 22.12
CA PHE A 186 -10.90 0.47 21.72
C PHE A 186 -11.83 0.53 22.94
N ASN A 187 -13.05 1.02 22.72
CA ASN A 187 -14.08 1.01 23.74
C ASN A 187 -14.41 -0.42 24.15
N ARG A 188 -14.84 -0.60 25.41
CA ARG A 188 -15.28 -1.90 25.93
C ARG A 188 -16.55 -2.34 25.20
N LEU A 189 -16.75 -3.65 25.09
CA LEU A 189 -17.96 -4.22 24.50
C LEU A 189 -19.19 -3.81 25.31
N HIS A 190 -20.13 -3.13 24.66
CA HIS A 190 -21.42 -2.76 25.24
C HIS A 190 -22.50 -3.71 24.74
N ILE A 191 -23.14 -4.45 25.65
CA ILE A 191 -24.21 -5.39 25.32
C ILE A 191 -25.55 -4.67 25.56
N PRO A 192 -26.47 -4.65 24.57
CA PRO A 192 -27.80 -4.07 24.77
C PRO A 192 -28.53 -4.73 25.94
N LYS A 193 -29.25 -3.93 26.74
CA LYS A 193 -29.95 -4.41 27.95
C LYS A 193 -30.99 -5.49 27.65
N GLU A 194 -31.70 -5.34 26.53
CA GLU A 194 -32.69 -6.31 26.07
C GLU A 194 -32.06 -7.68 25.79
N LEU A 195 -30.95 -7.69 25.04
CA LEU A 195 -30.19 -8.90 24.76
C LEU A 195 -29.67 -9.50 26.06
N GLN A 196 -29.10 -8.69 26.96
CA GLN A 196 -28.59 -9.15 28.25
C GLN A 196 -29.67 -9.80 29.13
N LYS A 197 -30.93 -9.35 29.04
CA LYS A 197 -32.08 -9.95 29.74
C LYS A 197 -32.45 -11.30 29.14
N ALA A 198 -32.42 -11.43 27.82
CA ALA A 198 -32.75 -12.65 27.09
C ALA A 198 -31.65 -13.72 27.13
N LEU A 199 -30.43 -13.38 27.55
CA LEU A 199 -29.33 -14.35 27.63
C LEU A 199 -29.62 -15.47 28.65
N PRO A 200 -29.30 -16.73 28.32
CA PRO A 200 -29.32 -17.84 29.28
C PRO A 200 -28.49 -17.53 30.53
N PHE A 201 -28.92 -18.07 31.68
CA PHE A 201 -28.30 -17.77 32.99
C PHE A 201 -26.77 -17.98 33.00
N LYS A 202 -26.29 -19.05 32.36
CA LYS A 202 -24.86 -19.38 32.31
C LYS A 202 -24.02 -18.37 31.52
N SER A 203 -24.56 -17.79 30.45
CA SER A 203 -23.85 -16.83 29.58
C SER A 203 -24.09 -15.38 29.95
N LYS A 204 -25.02 -15.10 30.88
CA LYS A 204 -25.31 -13.75 31.35
C LYS A 204 -24.08 -13.15 32.04
N PRO A 205 -23.59 -11.98 31.60
CA PRO A 205 -22.43 -11.36 32.22
C PRO A 205 -22.78 -10.93 33.64
N LYS A 206 -21.95 -11.37 34.61
CA LYS A 206 -22.05 -11.01 36.03
C LYS A 206 -21.50 -9.60 36.28
N GLN A 207 -22.02 -8.61 35.57
CA GLN A 207 -21.70 -7.22 35.82
C GLN A 207 -22.41 -6.81 37.11
N LEU A 208 -21.66 -6.75 38.20
CA LEU A 208 -22.14 -6.13 39.42
C LEU A 208 -22.34 -4.64 39.11
N GLN A 209 -23.55 -4.14 39.34
CA GLN A 209 -23.73 -2.70 39.36
C GLN A 209 -22.75 -2.12 40.38
N PRO A 210 -22.15 -0.94 40.12
CA PRO A 210 -21.33 -0.29 41.13
C PRO A 210 -22.17 -0.22 42.40
N LYS A 211 -21.67 -0.83 43.48
CA LYS A 211 -22.34 -0.76 44.78
C LYS A 211 -22.59 0.73 45.03
N GLY A 212 -23.83 1.08 45.35
CA GLY A 212 -24.16 2.44 45.76
C GLY A 212 -23.31 2.87 46.96
N LYS A 213 -23.49 4.10 47.45
CA LYS A 213 -22.80 4.54 48.66
C LYS A 213 -23.03 3.51 49.76
N THR A 214 -21.94 2.95 50.29
CA THR A 214 -22.04 2.00 51.41
C THR A 214 -22.72 2.72 52.57
N PRO A 215 -23.77 2.13 53.17
CA PRO A 215 -24.43 2.72 54.32
C PRO A 215 -23.41 2.89 55.45
N ARG A 216 -23.63 3.89 56.30
CA ARG A 216 -22.66 4.34 57.33
C ARG A 216 -22.24 3.21 58.25
N ASP A 217 -23.15 2.30 58.56
CA ASP A 217 -22.92 1.15 59.45
C ASP A 217 -21.97 0.09 58.88
N LEU A 218 -21.84 0.03 57.54
CA LEU A 218 -20.91 -0.88 56.84
C LEU A 218 -19.61 -0.18 56.42
N GLN A 219 -19.50 1.14 56.63
CA GLN A 219 -18.26 1.87 56.38
C GLN A 219 -17.29 1.58 57.52
N ARG A 220 -16.30 0.73 57.23
CA ARG A 220 -15.16 0.56 58.13
C ARG A 220 -14.46 1.92 58.32
N PRO A 221 -14.10 2.32 59.55
CA PRO A 221 -13.33 3.54 59.78
C PRO A 221 -12.10 3.57 58.88
N SER A 222 -11.93 4.65 58.12
CA SER A 222 -10.77 4.77 57.24
C SER A 222 -9.51 4.96 58.08
N VAL A 223 -8.66 3.95 58.14
CA VAL A 223 -7.35 4.07 58.76
C VAL A 223 -6.49 5.00 57.90
N ILE A 224 -6.25 6.21 58.41
CA ILE A 224 -5.38 7.18 57.76
C ILE A 224 -3.94 6.72 57.98
N ARG A 225 -3.30 6.24 56.92
CA ARG A 225 -1.90 5.83 56.96
C ARG A 225 -0.98 6.99 57.34
N GLU A 226 0.06 6.67 58.08
CA GLU A 226 1.11 7.61 58.40
C GLU A 226 1.86 8.08 57.14
N PRO A 227 2.51 9.25 57.16
CA PRO A 227 3.24 9.77 56.01
C PRO A 227 4.31 8.80 55.48
N HIS A 228 4.99 8.07 56.37
CA HIS A 228 5.99 7.07 55.99
C HIS A 228 5.34 5.86 55.29
N GLU A 229 4.29 5.29 55.87
CA GLU A 229 3.57 4.16 55.27
C GLU A 229 3.00 4.50 53.88
N LYS A 230 2.51 5.73 53.69
CA LYS A 230 2.07 6.23 52.38
C LYS A 230 3.21 6.19 51.36
N LYS A 231 4.42 6.62 51.74
CA LYS A 231 5.61 6.56 50.88
C LYS A 231 5.99 5.12 50.55
N VAL A 232 5.96 4.22 51.52
CA VAL A 232 6.26 2.78 51.32
C VAL A 232 5.25 2.15 50.35
N VAL A 233 3.95 2.38 50.53
CA VAL A 233 2.92 1.85 49.64
C VAL A 233 3.05 2.43 48.22
N ALA A 234 3.33 3.73 48.10
CA ALA A 234 3.57 4.36 46.81
C ALA A 234 4.78 3.72 46.09
N LEU A 235 5.86 3.45 46.82
CA LEU A 235 7.03 2.75 46.30
C LEU A 235 6.69 1.33 45.83
N LEU A 236 5.97 0.54 46.64
CA LEU A 236 5.54 -0.81 46.27
C LEU A 236 4.61 -0.80 45.04
N HIS A 237 3.72 0.18 44.91
CA HIS A 237 2.88 0.36 43.73
C HIS A 237 3.72 0.70 42.48
N ALA A 238 4.72 1.57 42.60
CA ALA A 238 5.63 1.89 41.51
C ALA A 238 6.45 0.66 41.07
N LEU A 239 7.02 -0.08 42.04
CA LEU A 239 7.79 -1.30 41.77
C LEU A 239 6.95 -2.38 41.09
N SER A 240 5.74 -2.64 41.59
CA SER A 240 4.82 -3.60 40.97
C SER A 240 4.40 -3.19 39.55
N THR A 241 4.18 -1.90 39.30
CA THR A 241 3.88 -1.36 37.97
C THR A 241 5.04 -1.59 37.00
N VAL A 242 6.27 -1.29 37.41
CA VAL A 242 7.48 -1.51 36.62
C VAL A 242 7.69 -3.00 36.33
N HIS A 243 7.50 -3.86 37.34
CA HIS A 243 7.62 -5.31 37.18
C HIS A 243 6.59 -5.86 36.19
N ASN A 244 5.33 -5.46 36.31
CA ASN A 244 4.26 -5.86 35.40
C ASN A 244 4.53 -5.39 33.96
N TYR A 245 5.04 -4.17 33.78
CA TYR A 245 5.46 -3.67 32.48
C TYR A 245 6.61 -4.49 31.88
N LYS A 246 7.67 -4.75 32.65
CA LYS A 246 8.82 -5.57 32.21
C LYS A 246 8.38 -6.99 31.84
N ARG A 247 7.54 -7.62 32.67
CA ARG A 247 6.99 -8.96 32.41
C ARG A 247 6.13 -8.98 31.13
N LYS A 248 5.26 -7.99 30.93
CA LYS A 248 4.45 -7.86 29.71
C LYS A 248 5.33 -7.69 28.47
N LYS A 249 6.35 -6.83 28.54
CA LYS A 249 7.31 -6.60 27.46
C LYS A 249 8.07 -7.88 27.10
N ALA A 250 8.58 -8.60 28.11
CA ALA A 250 9.29 -9.86 27.91
C ALA A 250 8.38 -10.91 27.26
N HIS A 251 7.13 -11.06 27.74
CA HIS A 251 6.15 -11.97 27.15
C HIS A 251 5.82 -11.61 25.70
N THR A 252 5.60 -10.33 25.38
CA THR A 252 5.34 -9.91 23.99
C THR A 252 6.53 -10.19 23.07
N MET A 253 7.76 -10.02 23.56
CA MET A 253 8.98 -10.31 22.80
C MET A 253 9.15 -11.82 22.57
N GLN A 254 8.92 -12.64 23.60
CA GLN A 254 8.97 -14.10 23.48
C GLN A 254 7.91 -14.62 22.51
N HIS A 255 6.68 -14.09 22.59
CA HIS A 255 5.60 -14.46 21.67
C HIS A 255 5.92 -14.06 20.22
N ALA A 256 6.54 -12.90 20.00
CA ALA A 256 7.00 -12.48 18.68
C ALA A 256 8.07 -13.43 18.12
N LYS A 257 9.11 -13.75 18.91
CA LYS A 257 10.16 -14.71 18.53
C LYS A 257 9.59 -16.11 18.26
N HIS A 258 8.67 -16.57 19.10
CA HIS A 258 8.03 -17.88 18.92
C HIS A 258 7.19 -17.92 17.64
N LYS A 259 6.46 -16.85 17.32
CA LYS A 259 5.72 -16.74 16.06
C LYS A 259 6.64 -16.82 14.85
N GLU A 260 7.78 -16.13 14.87
CA GLU A 260 8.78 -16.19 13.79
C GLU A 260 9.36 -17.60 13.64
N PHE A 261 9.68 -18.26 14.76
CA PHE A 261 10.13 -19.64 14.77
C PHE A 261 9.10 -20.61 14.16
N LEU A 262 7.82 -20.48 14.53
CA LEU A 262 6.75 -21.30 13.95
C LEU A 262 6.64 -21.11 12.44
N GLN A 263 6.74 -19.88 11.94
CA GLN A 263 6.72 -19.60 10.50
C GLN A 263 7.93 -20.20 9.76
N GLN A 264 9.11 -20.20 10.37
CA GLN A 264 10.29 -20.84 9.79
C GLN A 264 10.13 -22.36 9.76
N LYS A 265 9.64 -22.95 10.86
CA LYS A 265 9.38 -24.39 10.96
C LYS A 265 8.35 -24.84 9.92
N GLU A 266 7.27 -24.10 9.75
CA GLU A 266 6.23 -24.38 8.76
C GLU A 266 6.81 -24.40 7.33
N LYS A 267 7.64 -23.41 6.97
CA LYS A 267 8.34 -23.38 5.66
C LYS A 267 9.27 -24.57 5.46
N LEU A 268 9.96 -25.01 6.52
CA LEU A 268 10.84 -26.18 6.46
C LEU A 268 10.05 -27.48 6.28
N GLU A 269 8.96 -27.65 7.01
CA GLU A 269 8.06 -28.80 6.86
C GLU A 269 7.41 -28.83 5.47
N GLU A 270 6.96 -27.69 4.95
CA GLU A 270 6.46 -27.58 3.57
C GLU A 270 7.53 -27.98 2.54
N ALA A 271 8.77 -27.53 2.71
CA ALA A 271 9.87 -27.88 1.81
C ALA A 271 10.20 -29.38 1.89
N LYS A 272 10.18 -29.97 3.10
CA LYS A 272 10.36 -31.40 3.32
C LYS A 272 9.25 -32.20 2.65
N LEU A 273 7.99 -31.79 2.82
CA LEU A 273 6.83 -32.44 2.22
C LEU A 273 6.84 -32.35 0.69
N LYS A 274 7.29 -31.22 0.11
CA LYS A 274 7.53 -31.08 -1.34
C LYS A 274 8.61 -32.05 -1.81
N ARG A 275 9.76 -32.12 -1.12
CA ARG A 275 10.84 -33.08 -1.45
C ARG A 275 10.35 -34.53 -1.39
N GLN A 276 9.58 -34.89 -0.36
CA GLN A 276 9.00 -36.23 -0.24
C GLN A 276 8.01 -36.55 -1.37
N LYS A 277 7.15 -35.60 -1.75
CA LYS A 277 6.24 -35.76 -2.90
C LYS A 277 6.99 -35.96 -4.21
N GLU A 278 8.04 -35.16 -4.46
CA GLU A 278 8.88 -35.29 -5.65
C GLU A 278 9.63 -36.62 -5.68
N ALA A 279 10.21 -37.04 -4.56
CA ALA A 279 10.90 -38.33 -4.43
C ALA A 279 9.93 -39.50 -4.67
N ARG A 280 8.74 -39.47 -4.06
CA ARG A 280 7.69 -40.48 -4.26
C ARG A 280 7.23 -40.53 -5.73
N LYS A 281 7.06 -39.38 -6.38
CA LYS A 281 6.71 -39.29 -7.81
C LYS A 281 7.82 -39.87 -8.71
N LYS A 282 9.10 -39.61 -8.40
CA LYS A 282 10.24 -40.20 -9.13
C LYS A 282 10.29 -41.72 -8.96
N LEU A 283 10.08 -42.21 -7.73
CA LEU A 283 10.09 -43.64 -7.42
C LEU A 283 9.00 -44.39 -8.20
N TYR A 284 7.74 -43.92 -8.16
CA TYR A 284 6.66 -44.55 -8.93
C TYR A 284 6.88 -44.46 -10.44
N ARG A 285 7.48 -43.37 -10.94
CA ARG A 285 7.86 -43.27 -12.36
C ARG A 285 8.88 -44.33 -12.75
N ALA A 286 9.90 -44.56 -11.92
CA ALA A 286 10.92 -45.58 -12.16
C ALA A 286 10.32 -47.00 -12.09
N MET A 287 9.46 -47.29 -11.10
CA MET A 287 8.73 -48.56 -11.02
C MET A 287 7.87 -48.81 -12.27
N GLY A 288 7.08 -47.83 -12.70
CA GLY A 288 6.26 -47.96 -13.91
C GLY A 288 7.08 -48.21 -15.18
N GLN A 289 8.25 -47.56 -15.32
CA GLN A 289 9.17 -47.83 -16.43
C GLN A 289 9.81 -49.22 -16.35
N ALA A 290 10.17 -49.69 -15.15
CA ALA A 290 10.73 -51.02 -14.94
C ALA A 290 9.70 -52.12 -15.22
N ASP A 291 8.46 -51.95 -14.78
CA ASP A 291 7.35 -52.88 -15.06
C ASP A 291 7.04 -52.92 -16.56
N GLN A 292 7.03 -51.76 -17.23
CA GLN A 292 6.87 -51.71 -18.69
C GLN A 292 8.04 -52.39 -19.43
N LYS A 293 9.29 -52.25 -18.94
CA LYS A 293 10.43 -52.96 -19.50
C LYS A 293 10.31 -54.48 -19.29
N LYS A 294 9.93 -54.93 -18.09
CA LYS A 294 9.68 -56.35 -17.79
C LYS A 294 8.60 -56.94 -18.71
N HIS A 295 7.50 -56.22 -18.88
CA HIS A 295 6.41 -56.63 -19.77
C HIS A 295 6.86 -56.67 -21.25
N ARG A 296 7.75 -55.77 -21.68
CA ARG A 296 8.31 -55.80 -23.05
C ARG A 296 9.34 -56.91 -23.23
N SER A 297 10.15 -57.23 -22.22
CA SER A 297 11.13 -58.31 -22.28
C SER A 297 10.46 -59.69 -22.21
N SER A 298 9.37 -59.86 -21.45
CA SER A 298 8.61 -61.11 -21.43
C SER A 298 7.90 -61.40 -22.77
N LEU A 299 7.71 -60.38 -23.61
CA LEU A 299 7.16 -60.52 -24.96
C LEU A 299 8.24 -60.80 -26.03
N LYS A 300 9.54 -60.72 -25.69
CA LYS A 300 10.64 -60.98 -26.61
C LYS A 300 11.22 -62.37 -26.28
N GLY A 301 10.72 -63.40 -26.98
CA GLY A 301 11.17 -64.79 -26.84
C GLY A 301 12.68 -64.95 -27.10
N ALA A 302 13.24 -66.05 -26.58
CA ALA A 302 14.67 -66.39 -26.71
C ALA A 302 15.11 -66.45 -28.19
N PRO A 303 16.35 -66.03 -28.52
CA PRO A 303 16.86 -66.20 -29.88
C PRO A 303 17.01 -67.70 -30.16
N GLN A 304 16.50 -68.14 -31.30
CA GLN A 304 16.83 -69.44 -31.87
C GLN A 304 18.30 -69.40 -32.29
N ASP A 305 19.12 -70.28 -31.72
CA ASP A 305 20.45 -70.61 -32.23
C ASP A 305 20.27 -71.48 -33.49
N ASP A 306 20.87 -71.04 -34.61
CA ASP A 306 21.01 -71.79 -35.87
C ASP A 306 22.23 -72.73 -35.82
#